data_AF-A0A9P4X336-F1
#
_entry.id   AF-A0A9P4X336-F1
#
_cell.length_a   1.000
_cell.length_b   1.000
_cell.length_c   1.000
_cell.angle_alpha   90.00
_cell.angle_beta   90.00
_cell.angle_gamma   90.00
#
_symmetry.space_group_name_H-M   'P 1'
#
loop_
_entity.id
_entity.type
_entity.pdbx_description
1 polymer ?
#
loop_
_entity_poly.entity_id
_entity_poly.type
_entity_poly.pdbx_seq_one_letter_code
_entity_poly.pdbx_strand_id
1 'polypeptide(L)'
;MWSKISLYACLHFAAGVLGHGVKPNLSATVTNVPLPAKDVHSTVEFRSGQTGLDGMKVFPSNDTTVDWWYFDVVSWDHKSEIVITFYTAGAAFNQSGTPNMVLITYTFENGTDLNIHLQAEDVRIGTIGNGSSGEYQGVGDWLGSSDMSQYVVRLDSPSNGIFGEIILKGAAPPHLPCTDDLSAGGDLLLAPGVGWVNVMPDADATVYFNWSGTVVEFSGTGYHDKNWGNVPMGSTFRSWYWGHGRAGPYSVVWFDFLAVDGTEYKSSYVARDGKILNAACEGIKVRPFGANSIYPPTATTGSPSGFNIELLVGHESTQAKATVTHEFLNVPGAIQRWIGSFEILGFEGTALFEQLVDSH
;
A
#
# COMPACT_ATOMS: atom_id res chain seq x y z
N MET A 1 -53.99 -19.87 -2.27
CA MET A 1 -53.47 -18.49 -2.17
C MET A 1 -52.23 -18.56 -1.30
N TRP A 2 -51.13 -17.93 -1.73
CA TRP A 2 -49.76 -17.93 -1.15
C TRP A 2 -48.82 -19.05 -1.61
N SER A 3 -47.96 -18.72 -2.58
CA SER A 3 -46.56 -19.14 -2.65
C SER A 3 -45.87 -18.37 -3.77
N LYS A 4 -44.84 -17.60 -3.42
CA LYS A 4 -43.60 -17.35 -4.19
C LYS A 4 -42.76 -16.31 -3.43
N ILE A 5 -41.96 -16.80 -2.49
CA ILE A 5 -40.75 -16.11 -2.04
C ILE A 5 -39.65 -16.64 -2.93
N SER A 6 -39.07 -15.79 -3.77
CA SER A 6 -37.91 -16.12 -4.59
C SER A 6 -36.69 -16.28 -3.68
N LEU A 7 -36.16 -17.51 -3.59
CA LEU A 7 -34.78 -17.75 -3.24
C LEU A 7 -33.90 -17.11 -4.32
N TYR A 8 -33.25 -15.99 -4.01
CA TYR A 8 -32.05 -15.58 -4.74
C TYR A 8 -30.90 -16.47 -4.27
N ALA A 9 -30.27 -17.11 -5.25
CA ALA A 9 -29.20 -18.06 -5.08
C ALA A 9 -27.99 -17.43 -4.36
N CYS A 10 -27.56 -18.06 -3.26
CA CYS A 10 -26.18 -17.97 -2.81
C CYS A 10 -25.29 -18.53 -3.92
N LEU A 11 -24.71 -17.66 -4.76
CA LEU A 11 -23.54 -18.04 -5.55
C LEU A 11 -22.43 -18.37 -4.56
N HIS A 12 -22.17 -19.66 -4.40
CA HIS A 12 -20.92 -20.14 -3.83
C HIS A 12 -19.80 -19.66 -4.75
N PHE A 13 -19.02 -18.70 -4.29
CA PHE A 13 -17.74 -18.36 -4.91
C PHE A 13 -16.84 -19.58 -4.77
N ALA A 14 -16.54 -20.22 -5.89
CA ALA A 14 -15.47 -21.20 -5.97
C ALA A 14 -14.14 -20.43 -5.85
N ALA A 15 -13.64 -20.28 -4.62
CA ALA A 15 -12.26 -19.89 -4.33
C ALA A 15 -11.33 -21.01 -4.82
N GLY A 16 -11.10 -21.03 -6.12
CA GLY A 16 -10.10 -21.87 -6.75
C GLY A 16 -8.75 -21.18 -6.67
N VAL A 17 -7.87 -21.75 -5.83
CA VAL A 17 -6.38 -21.82 -5.91
C VAL A 17 -5.63 -21.39 -4.61
N LEU A 18 -6.25 -20.71 -3.65
CA LEU A 18 -5.72 -20.66 -2.28
C LEU A 18 -6.86 -20.93 -1.30
N GLY A 19 -6.93 -22.17 -0.81
CA GLY A 19 -8.02 -22.61 0.06
C GLY A 19 -8.05 -21.81 1.37
N HIS A 20 -9.24 -21.46 1.83
CA HIS A 20 -9.47 -21.03 3.21
C HIS A 20 -8.74 -22.00 4.17
N GLY A 21 -7.86 -21.46 5.02
CA GLY A 21 -7.09 -22.25 6.00
C GLY A 21 -5.79 -22.89 5.49
N VAL A 22 -5.34 -22.62 4.26
CA VAL A 22 -3.99 -23.02 3.81
C VAL A 22 -2.95 -22.13 4.47
N LYS A 23 -2.23 -22.64 5.47
CA LYS A 23 -1.09 -21.92 6.07
C LYS A 23 -0.03 -21.58 5.01
N PRO A 24 0.76 -20.50 5.19
CA PRO A 24 1.82 -20.16 4.27
C PRO A 24 2.77 -21.32 4.03
N ASN A 25 2.94 -21.71 2.77
CA ASN A 25 4.06 -22.56 2.38
C ASN A 25 5.29 -21.65 2.25
N LEU A 26 5.88 -21.30 3.39
CA LEU A 26 7.11 -20.51 3.43
C LEU A 26 8.23 -21.31 2.76
N SER A 27 9.03 -20.66 1.91
CA SER A 27 10.07 -21.29 1.10
C SER A 27 11.20 -21.93 1.94
N ALA A 28 12.19 -22.55 1.28
CA ALA A 28 13.39 -23.06 1.94
C ALA A 28 14.24 -21.97 2.63
N THR A 29 14.00 -20.68 2.35
CA THR A 29 14.66 -19.54 2.99
C THR A 29 13.62 -18.73 3.77
N VAL A 30 13.35 -19.16 4.99
CA VAL A 30 12.53 -18.44 5.95
C VAL A 30 13.43 -17.66 6.87
N THR A 31 13.17 -16.36 7.02
CA THR A 31 13.81 -15.54 8.04
C THR A 31 12.86 -15.36 9.21
N ASN A 32 13.26 -15.85 10.37
CA ASN A 32 12.65 -15.44 11.63
C ASN A 32 13.16 -14.03 11.95
N VAL A 33 12.26 -13.10 12.19
CA VAL A 33 12.59 -11.68 12.40
C VAL A 33 12.75 -11.44 13.91
N PRO A 34 13.99 -11.36 14.44
CA PRO A 34 14.18 -11.05 15.84
C PRO A 34 13.74 -9.62 16.14
N LEU A 35 13.48 -9.32 17.43
CA LEU A 35 13.36 -7.93 17.86
C LEU A 35 14.68 -7.18 17.55
N PRO A 36 14.63 -5.89 17.15
CA PRO A 36 15.79 -5.08 16.85
C PRO A 36 16.74 -5.04 18.03
N ALA A 37 18.03 -5.14 17.72
CA ALA A 37 19.10 -4.94 18.68
C ALA A 37 19.84 -3.65 18.33
N LYS A 38 20.04 -2.78 19.32
CA LYS A 38 20.56 -1.41 19.14
C LYS A 38 21.92 -1.35 18.46
N ASP A 39 22.76 -2.36 18.66
CA ASP A 39 24.17 -2.36 18.25
C ASP A 39 24.45 -3.32 17.08
N VAL A 40 23.45 -3.63 16.26
CA VAL A 40 23.65 -4.53 15.12
C VAL A 40 23.69 -3.78 13.80
N HIS A 41 24.70 -4.12 12.99
CA HIS A 41 24.83 -3.62 11.64
C HIS A 41 23.79 -4.29 10.73
N SER A 42 22.92 -3.47 10.12
CA SER A 42 21.92 -3.92 9.15
C SER A 42 22.50 -3.97 7.75
N THR A 43 22.26 -5.06 7.03
CA THR A 43 22.41 -5.09 5.57
C THR A 43 21.11 -4.60 4.95
N VAL A 44 21.21 -3.66 4.00
CA VAL A 44 20.05 -3.09 3.29
C VAL A 44 20.27 -3.16 1.78
N GLU A 45 19.32 -3.75 1.08
CA GLU A 45 19.38 -3.96 -0.38
C GLU A 45 18.70 -2.81 -1.12
N PHE A 46 19.41 -2.12 -2.02
CA PHE A 46 18.86 -1.05 -2.87
C PHE A 46 18.98 -1.35 -4.37
N ARG A 47 19.34 -2.60 -4.72
CA ARG A 47 19.49 -3.06 -6.10
C ARG A 47 18.76 -4.39 -6.25
N SER A 48 17.95 -4.53 -7.28
CA SER A 48 17.20 -5.77 -7.53
C SER A 48 18.14 -6.96 -7.77
N GLY A 49 17.66 -8.16 -7.46
CA GLY A 49 18.28 -9.43 -7.85
C GLY A 49 19.10 -10.15 -6.77
N GLN A 50 19.28 -9.57 -5.57
CA GLN A 50 19.83 -10.31 -4.43
C GLN A 50 18.74 -11.12 -3.71
N THR A 51 17.61 -10.48 -3.45
CA THR A 51 16.37 -11.12 -2.99
C THR A 51 15.23 -10.84 -3.99
N GLY A 52 14.13 -11.59 -3.88
CA GLY A 52 12.92 -11.29 -4.66
C GLY A 52 12.45 -9.86 -4.40
N LEU A 53 11.79 -9.23 -5.38
CA LEU A 53 11.42 -7.81 -5.29
C LEU A 53 10.62 -7.46 -4.03
N ASP A 54 9.64 -8.30 -3.69
CA ASP A 54 8.82 -8.15 -2.50
C ASP A 54 9.43 -8.83 -1.24
N GLY A 55 10.64 -9.39 -1.37
CA GLY A 55 11.35 -10.03 -0.26
C GLY A 55 11.79 -9.04 0.82
N MET A 56 12.22 -9.59 1.96
CA MET A 56 12.78 -8.79 3.05
C MET A 56 14.09 -8.12 2.61
N LYS A 57 14.18 -6.79 2.76
CA LYS A 57 15.30 -5.98 2.24
C LYS A 57 16.25 -5.49 3.33
N VAL A 58 15.80 -5.51 4.58
CA VAL A 58 16.59 -5.13 5.75
C VAL A 58 16.79 -6.35 6.65
N PHE A 59 18.04 -6.70 6.93
CA PHE A 59 18.31 -7.71 7.96
C PHE A 59 19.72 -7.60 8.58
N PRO A 60 19.85 -7.79 9.91
CA PRO A 60 18.78 -7.64 10.90
C PRO A 60 18.36 -6.16 11.00
N SER A 61 17.21 -5.86 11.61
CA SER A 61 16.77 -4.47 11.81
C SER A 61 17.42 -3.83 13.04
N ASN A 62 17.54 -2.49 13.01
CA ASN A 62 18.03 -1.65 14.10
C ASN A 62 17.22 -0.35 14.22
N ASP A 63 17.61 0.51 15.17
CA ASP A 63 16.89 1.76 15.52
C ASP A 63 16.84 2.81 14.40
N THR A 64 17.60 2.64 13.31
CA THR A 64 17.62 3.55 12.15
C THR A 64 16.93 2.97 10.92
N THR A 65 16.62 1.67 10.94
CA THR A 65 16.02 1.00 9.79
C THR A 65 14.51 1.02 9.81
N VAL A 66 13.93 0.95 8.62
CA VAL A 66 12.49 0.76 8.41
C VAL A 66 12.27 -0.32 7.37
N ASP A 67 11.20 -1.08 7.52
CA ASP A 67 10.87 -2.17 6.61
C ASP A 67 9.39 -2.56 6.83
N TRP A 68 8.57 -2.39 5.79
CA TRP A 68 7.15 -2.78 5.82
C TRP A 68 6.59 -3.23 4.47
N TRP A 69 5.50 -4.00 4.54
CA TRP A 69 4.63 -4.37 3.43
C TRP A 69 3.30 -3.68 3.63
N TYR A 70 2.82 -2.95 2.63
CA TYR A 70 1.57 -2.19 2.69
C TYR A 70 0.58 -2.76 1.69
N PHE A 71 -0.64 -3.02 2.14
CA PHE A 71 -1.74 -3.48 1.32
C PHE A 71 -2.94 -2.58 1.55
N ASP A 72 -3.60 -2.15 0.47
CA ASP A 72 -4.88 -1.46 0.58
C ASP A 72 -5.93 -2.00 -0.38
N VAL A 73 -7.19 -1.70 -0.05
CA VAL A 73 -8.32 -1.81 -0.97
C VAL A 73 -9.26 -0.64 -0.75
N VAL A 74 -9.68 0.01 -1.84
CA VAL A 74 -10.74 1.01 -1.88
C VAL A 74 -11.99 0.46 -2.58
N SER A 75 -13.17 0.62 -1.96
CA SER A 75 -14.44 0.18 -2.54
C SER A 75 -14.81 1.01 -3.77
N TRP A 76 -15.40 0.37 -4.78
CA TRP A 76 -15.79 1.06 -6.02
C TRP A 76 -16.89 2.11 -5.84
N ASP A 77 -17.62 2.09 -4.72
CA ASP A 77 -18.63 3.08 -4.37
C ASP A 77 -18.11 4.19 -3.45
N HIS A 78 -16.80 4.18 -3.15
CA HIS A 78 -16.07 5.19 -2.38
C HIS A 78 -16.50 5.29 -0.90
N LYS A 79 -17.12 4.23 -0.36
CA LYS A 79 -17.65 4.23 1.01
C LYS A 79 -16.78 3.47 2.01
N SER A 80 -15.87 2.63 1.56
CA SER A 80 -15.04 1.82 2.45
C SER A 80 -13.62 1.71 1.91
N GLU A 81 -12.66 1.76 2.81
CA GLU A 81 -11.29 1.35 2.55
C GLU A 81 -10.81 0.42 3.65
N ILE A 82 -9.79 -0.37 3.33
CA ILE A 82 -8.98 -1.07 4.31
C ILE A 82 -7.52 -0.91 3.94
N VAL A 83 -6.67 -0.65 4.93
CA VAL A 83 -5.22 -0.72 4.82
C VAL A 83 -4.69 -1.64 5.88
N ILE A 84 -3.79 -2.55 5.49
CA ILE A 84 -3.07 -3.44 6.39
C ILE A 84 -1.58 -3.29 6.09
N THR A 85 -0.83 -2.86 7.10
CA THR A 85 0.62 -2.68 7.01
C THR A 85 1.33 -3.60 7.98
N PHE A 86 2.22 -4.44 7.46
CA PHE A 86 3.04 -5.36 8.23
C PHE A 86 4.46 -4.79 8.39
N TYR A 87 4.88 -4.52 9.61
CA TYR A 87 6.20 -3.96 9.93
C TYR A 87 7.16 -5.03 10.44
N THR A 88 8.41 -4.99 9.99
CA THR A 88 9.54 -5.72 10.58
C THR A 88 10.58 -4.78 11.20
N ALA A 89 10.58 -3.50 10.80
CA ALA A 89 11.38 -2.42 11.39
C ALA A 89 10.60 -1.09 11.41
N GLY A 90 10.90 -0.24 12.39
CA GLY A 90 9.93 0.78 12.86
C GLY A 90 10.38 2.24 12.94
N ALA A 91 11.57 2.63 12.49
CA ALA A 91 12.05 4.02 12.58
C ALA A 91 11.36 5.02 11.62
N ALA A 92 10.05 4.91 11.35
CA ALA A 92 9.37 5.67 10.29
C ALA A 92 9.34 7.20 10.57
N PHE A 93 8.45 7.72 11.43
CA PHE A 93 8.20 9.17 11.52
C PHE A 93 8.24 9.72 12.96
N ASN A 94 9.36 9.54 13.67
CA ASN A 94 9.58 9.97 15.08
C ASN A 94 9.06 9.03 16.18
N GLN A 95 8.65 7.81 15.83
CA GLN A 95 8.43 6.75 16.81
C GLN A 95 9.62 5.80 16.80
N SER A 96 10.08 5.38 17.97
CA SER A 96 10.78 4.11 18.11
C SER A 96 9.77 3.03 17.75
N GLY A 97 9.56 2.78 16.45
CA GLY A 97 8.50 1.89 16.03
C GLY A 97 8.76 0.51 16.59
N THR A 98 7.69 -0.08 17.12
CA THR A 98 7.80 -1.44 17.64
C THR A 98 7.91 -2.36 16.43
N PRO A 99 8.99 -3.14 16.31
CA PRO A 99 9.11 -4.15 15.25
C PRO A 99 7.94 -5.13 15.31
N ASN A 100 7.75 -5.93 14.26
CA ASN A 100 6.85 -7.08 14.30
C ASN A 100 5.39 -6.69 14.65
N MET A 101 4.94 -5.56 14.11
CA MET A 101 3.62 -4.98 14.33
C MET A 101 2.80 -5.04 13.05
N VAL A 102 1.48 -5.22 13.18
CA VAL A 102 0.51 -5.03 12.11
C VAL A 102 -0.36 -3.82 12.43
N LEU A 103 -0.38 -2.84 11.53
CA LEU A 103 -1.29 -1.70 11.57
C LEU A 103 -2.46 -1.98 10.63
N ILE A 104 -3.68 -1.83 11.15
CA ILE A 104 -4.90 -2.02 10.39
C ILE A 104 -5.72 -0.75 10.52
N THR A 105 -6.19 -0.24 9.39
CA THR A 105 -7.10 0.90 9.36
C THR A 105 -8.26 0.59 8.42
N TYR A 106 -9.49 0.90 8.82
CA TYR A 106 -10.69 0.55 8.05
C TYR A 106 -11.75 1.65 8.14
N THR A 107 -12.39 2.00 7.03
CA THR A 107 -13.58 2.88 6.98
C THR A 107 -14.83 2.06 6.75
N PHE A 108 -15.79 2.14 7.66
CA PHE A 108 -17.13 1.59 7.45
C PHE A 108 -17.96 2.50 6.54
N GLU A 109 -18.92 1.93 5.81
CA GLU A 109 -19.83 2.70 4.94
C GLU A 109 -20.60 3.83 5.67
N ASN A 110 -20.74 3.72 6.99
CA ASN A 110 -21.37 4.74 7.83
C ASN A 110 -20.42 5.89 8.21
N GLY A 111 -19.18 5.90 7.71
CA GLY A 111 -18.14 6.89 7.98
C GLY A 111 -17.44 6.73 9.33
N THR A 112 -17.60 5.58 10.01
CA THR A 112 -16.84 5.28 11.23
C THR A 112 -15.51 4.64 10.87
N ASP A 113 -14.45 5.01 11.58
CA ASP A 113 -13.11 4.52 11.31
C ASP A 113 -12.59 3.58 12.41
N LEU A 114 -11.76 2.62 11.99
CA LEU A 114 -10.93 1.81 12.87
C LEU A 114 -9.46 2.13 12.62
N ASN A 115 -8.69 2.16 13.71
CA ASN A 115 -7.23 2.20 13.69
C ASN A 115 -6.73 1.27 14.80
N ILE A 116 -6.10 0.16 14.42
CA ILE A 116 -5.74 -0.94 15.30
C ILE A 116 -4.26 -1.26 15.09
N HIS A 117 -3.53 -1.37 16.19
CA HIS A 117 -2.12 -1.78 16.21
C HIS A 117 -2.02 -3.11 16.97
N LEU A 118 -1.53 -4.15 16.30
CA LEU A 118 -1.37 -5.49 16.87
C LEU A 118 0.09 -5.90 16.87
N GLN A 119 0.58 -6.33 18.03
CA GLN A 119 1.93 -6.88 18.17
C GLN A 119 1.89 -8.39 17.91
N ALA A 120 2.76 -8.88 17.02
CA ALA A 120 2.93 -10.30 16.79
C ALA A 120 3.89 -10.93 17.82
N GLU A 121 3.66 -12.20 18.14
CA GLU A 121 4.53 -12.99 19.04
C GLU A 121 5.84 -13.40 18.36
N ASP A 122 5.74 -13.83 17.10
CA ASP A 122 6.83 -14.22 16.22
C ASP A 122 6.51 -13.78 14.80
N VAL A 123 7.54 -13.47 14.02
CA VAL A 123 7.40 -13.03 12.63
C VAL A 123 8.32 -13.84 11.73
N ARG A 124 7.76 -14.38 10.66
CA ARG A 124 8.49 -15.20 9.69
C ARG A 124 8.20 -14.70 8.29
N ILE A 125 9.24 -14.33 7.55
CA ILE A 125 9.12 -13.90 6.16
C ILE A 125 9.80 -14.92 5.25
N GLY A 126 9.14 -15.27 4.15
CA GLY A 126 9.68 -16.13 3.10
C GLY A 126 9.47 -15.52 1.73
N THR A 127 10.33 -15.89 0.77
CA THR A 127 10.26 -15.39 -0.61
C THR A 127 10.36 -16.56 -1.58
N ILE A 128 9.53 -16.54 -2.63
CA ILE A 128 9.56 -17.49 -3.75
C ILE A 128 9.52 -16.67 -5.03
N GLY A 129 10.53 -16.79 -5.89
CA GLY A 129 10.63 -15.91 -7.06
C GLY A 129 10.75 -14.44 -6.60
N ASN A 130 9.89 -13.57 -7.13
CA ASN A 130 9.81 -12.16 -6.72
C ASN A 130 8.78 -11.89 -5.63
N GLY A 131 7.82 -12.78 -5.41
CA GLY A 131 6.79 -12.61 -4.38
C GLY A 131 7.21 -13.08 -3.00
N SER A 132 6.55 -12.53 -1.97
CA SER A 132 6.81 -12.86 -0.58
C SER A 132 5.59 -13.42 0.15
N SER A 133 5.81 -14.01 1.31
CA SER A 133 4.78 -14.40 2.26
C SER A 133 5.29 -14.14 3.67
N GLY A 134 4.43 -13.69 4.56
CA GLY A 134 4.77 -13.34 5.93
C GLY A 134 3.77 -13.88 6.92
N GLU A 135 4.23 -14.46 8.01
CA GLU A 135 3.41 -14.96 9.12
C GLU A 135 3.68 -14.13 10.38
N TYR A 136 2.63 -13.53 10.94
CA TYR A 136 2.66 -12.72 12.16
C TYR A 136 1.83 -13.44 13.22
N GLN A 137 2.50 -14.28 14.01
CA GLN A 137 1.85 -15.21 14.94
C GLN A 137 0.89 -14.49 15.90
N GLY A 138 -0.36 -14.95 15.95
CA GLY A 138 -1.44 -14.40 16.79
C GLY A 138 -2.19 -13.21 16.18
N VAL A 139 -1.78 -12.75 14.99
CA VAL A 139 -2.33 -11.58 14.31
C VAL A 139 -2.88 -11.92 12.93
N GLY A 140 -2.05 -12.48 12.05
CA GLY A 140 -2.40 -12.67 10.65
C GLY A 140 -1.21 -13.04 9.78
N ASP A 141 -1.42 -13.03 8.47
CA ASP A 141 -0.39 -13.37 7.49
C ASP A 141 -0.70 -12.80 6.10
N TRP A 142 0.27 -12.86 5.19
CA TRP A 142 0.01 -12.75 3.76
C TRP A 142 0.69 -13.86 2.97
N LEU A 143 0.11 -14.17 1.82
CA LEU A 143 0.59 -15.13 0.83
C LEU A 143 0.70 -14.44 -0.52
N GLY A 144 1.89 -14.37 -1.10
CA GLY A 144 2.13 -13.86 -2.45
C GLY A 144 2.53 -14.96 -3.42
N SER A 145 2.01 -14.89 -4.66
CA SER A 145 2.46 -15.75 -5.75
C SER A 145 3.89 -15.41 -6.19
N SER A 146 4.62 -16.38 -6.72
CA SER A 146 6.04 -16.19 -7.04
C SER A 146 6.34 -15.14 -8.11
N ASP A 147 5.34 -14.86 -8.95
CA ASP A 147 5.36 -13.86 -10.02
C ASP A 147 4.69 -12.55 -9.61
N MET A 148 4.32 -12.42 -8.33
CA MET A 148 3.62 -11.29 -7.73
C MET A 148 2.22 -10.99 -8.29
N SER A 149 1.64 -11.89 -9.09
CA SER A 149 0.33 -11.67 -9.72
C SER A 149 -0.88 -11.78 -8.78
N GLN A 150 -0.74 -12.46 -7.64
CA GLN A 150 -1.84 -12.70 -6.70
C GLN A 150 -1.36 -12.71 -5.26
N TYR A 151 -2.11 -12.04 -4.38
CA TYR A 151 -1.84 -12.02 -2.95
C TYR A 151 -3.12 -12.30 -2.16
N VAL A 152 -2.96 -12.96 -1.02
CA VAL A 152 -4.02 -13.14 -0.03
C VAL A 152 -3.51 -12.61 1.31
N VAL A 153 -4.20 -11.64 1.89
CA VAL A 153 -3.86 -11.07 3.20
C VAL A 153 -4.93 -11.52 4.19
N ARG A 154 -4.54 -12.03 5.35
CA ARG A 154 -5.45 -12.61 6.34
C ARG A 154 -5.20 -12.03 7.70
N LEU A 155 -6.27 -11.78 8.44
CA LEU A 155 -6.22 -11.52 9.87
C LEU A 155 -6.93 -12.66 10.59
N ASP A 156 -6.25 -13.23 11.58
CA ASP A 156 -6.76 -14.29 12.45
C ASP A 156 -6.31 -13.95 13.87
N SER A 157 -7.03 -13.02 14.49
CA SER A 157 -6.76 -12.53 15.84
C SER A 157 -7.99 -12.69 16.73
N PRO A 158 -8.27 -13.92 17.21
CA PRO A 158 -9.44 -14.23 18.04
C PRO A 158 -9.54 -13.40 19.31
N SER A 159 -8.42 -13.10 19.96
CA SER A 159 -8.36 -12.31 21.19
C SER A 159 -8.84 -10.87 20.99
N ASN A 160 -8.77 -10.36 19.76
CA ASN A 160 -9.25 -9.04 19.36
C ASN A 160 -10.59 -9.12 18.61
N GLY A 161 -11.14 -10.32 18.41
CA GLY A 161 -12.37 -10.55 17.66
C GLY A 161 -12.25 -10.21 16.17
N ILE A 162 -11.07 -10.39 15.57
CA ILE A 162 -10.80 -10.03 14.17
C ILE A 162 -10.54 -11.29 13.35
N PHE A 163 -11.32 -11.48 12.30
CA PHE A 163 -11.14 -12.57 11.34
C PHE A 163 -11.50 -12.11 9.94
N GLY A 164 -10.70 -12.48 8.95
CA GLY A 164 -11.05 -12.21 7.56
C GLY A 164 -9.87 -12.23 6.63
N GLU A 165 -10.15 -11.87 5.38
CA GLU A 165 -9.17 -11.86 4.31
C GLU A 165 -9.44 -10.82 3.24
N ILE A 166 -8.35 -10.45 2.57
CA ILE A 166 -8.32 -9.72 1.31
C ILE A 166 -7.73 -10.67 0.28
N ILE A 167 -8.36 -10.78 -0.88
CA ILE A 167 -7.77 -11.43 -2.05
C ILE A 167 -7.50 -10.36 -3.09
N LEU A 168 -6.26 -10.29 -3.55
CA LEU A 168 -5.78 -9.35 -4.56
C LEU A 168 -5.36 -10.13 -5.81
N LYS A 169 -5.88 -9.71 -6.97
CA LYS A 169 -5.47 -10.22 -8.27
C LYS A 169 -4.99 -9.06 -9.15
N GLY A 170 -3.71 -9.06 -9.51
CA GLY A 170 -3.09 -7.98 -10.27
C GLY A 170 -3.82 -7.68 -11.59
N ALA A 171 -4.09 -6.40 -11.81
CA ALA A 171 -4.66 -5.84 -13.03
C ALA A 171 -3.63 -5.04 -13.83
N ALA A 172 -2.53 -4.62 -13.20
CA ALA A 172 -1.41 -3.94 -13.84
C ALA A 172 -0.06 -4.52 -13.38
N PRO A 173 0.98 -4.55 -14.25
CA PRO A 173 2.27 -5.16 -13.90
C PRO A 173 3.08 -4.33 -12.89
N PRO A 174 3.92 -4.98 -12.05
CA PRO A 174 4.81 -4.31 -11.09
C PRO A 174 5.83 -3.39 -11.76
N HIS A 175 6.38 -2.43 -10.99
CA HIS A 175 7.46 -1.55 -11.45
C HIS A 175 8.41 -1.13 -10.32
N LEU A 176 9.64 -0.76 -10.71
CA LEU A 176 10.61 -0.10 -9.84
C LEU A 176 10.31 1.41 -9.79
N PRO A 177 10.91 2.21 -8.87
CA PRO A 177 10.61 3.63 -8.75
C PRO A 177 10.65 4.41 -10.08
N CYS A 178 11.63 4.11 -10.93
CA CYS A 178 11.88 4.89 -12.15
C CYS A 178 11.81 4.09 -13.45
N THR A 179 11.39 2.83 -13.43
CA THR A 179 11.42 1.95 -14.62
C THR A 179 10.54 0.72 -14.45
N ASP A 180 10.07 0.16 -15.55
CA ASP A 180 9.42 -1.16 -15.63
C ASP A 180 10.40 -2.31 -15.90
N ASP A 181 11.70 -2.02 -16.10
CA ASP A 181 12.74 -3.03 -16.19
C ASP A 181 13.07 -3.62 -14.81
N LEU A 182 12.55 -4.81 -14.57
CA LEU A 182 12.74 -5.58 -13.33
C LEU A 182 14.03 -6.42 -13.33
N SER A 183 14.92 -6.25 -14.32
CA SER A 183 16.17 -7.00 -14.39
C SER A 183 17.05 -6.76 -13.17
N ALA A 184 17.90 -7.75 -12.87
CA ALA A 184 18.82 -7.67 -11.74
C ALA A 184 19.79 -6.49 -11.88
N GLY A 185 20.01 -5.75 -10.79
CA GLY A 185 20.81 -4.52 -10.76
C GLY A 185 20.01 -3.23 -10.97
N GLY A 186 18.71 -3.34 -11.25
CA GLY A 186 17.77 -2.21 -11.28
C GLY A 186 17.77 -1.43 -9.96
N ASP A 187 17.58 -0.11 -10.06
CA ASP A 187 17.58 0.77 -8.89
C ASP A 187 16.26 0.65 -8.13
N LEU A 188 16.35 0.43 -6.81
CA LEU A 188 15.19 0.38 -5.93
C LEU A 188 15.04 1.66 -5.09
N LEU A 189 15.94 2.64 -5.24
CA LEU A 189 15.88 3.88 -4.48
C LEU A 189 14.75 4.78 -4.98
N LEU A 190 13.86 5.16 -4.05
CA LEU A 190 12.92 6.26 -4.23
C LEU A 190 13.57 7.60 -3.85
N ALA A 191 14.41 7.58 -2.81
CA ALA A 191 15.26 8.67 -2.34
C ALA A 191 16.53 8.09 -1.70
N PRO A 192 17.57 8.91 -1.42
CA PRO A 192 18.75 8.44 -0.70
C PRO A 192 18.40 7.72 0.60
N GLY A 193 18.74 6.43 0.67
CA GLY A 193 18.48 5.57 1.84
C GLY A 193 17.05 5.03 1.97
N VAL A 194 16.16 5.33 1.02
CA VAL A 194 14.77 4.86 1.00
C VAL A 194 14.51 4.04 -0.23
N GLY A 195 14.18 2.77 -0.02
CA GLY A 195 13.85 1.81 -1.05
C GLY A 195 12.34 1.62 -1.18
N TRP A 196 11.89 1.44 -2.42
CA TRP A 196 10.48 1.23 -2.75
C TRP A 196 10.35 0.34 -3.98
N VAL A 197 9.35 -0.54 -3.98
CA VAL A 197 8.88 -1.21 -5.19
C VAL A 197 7.37 -1.38 -5.14
N ASN A 198 6.70 -1.07 -6.24
CA ASN A 198 5.27 -1.29 -6.34
C ASN A 198 5.01 -2.67 -6.94
N VAL A 199 4.61 -3.58 -6.07
CA VAL A 199 4.41 -5.00 -6.36
C VAL A 199 3.08 -5.23 -7.07
N MET A 200 2.03 -4.55 -6.63
CA MET A 200 0.77 -4.43 -7.34
C MET A 200 0.34 -2.97 -7.42
N PRO A 201 0.59 -2.30 -8.56
CA PRO A 201 0.09 -0.95 -8.79
C PRO A 201 -1.43 -0.88 -8.86
N ASP A 202 -2.06 -2.01 -9.22
CA ASP A 202 -3.50 -2.10 -9.39
C ASP A 202 -3.97 -3.55 -9.35
N ALA A 203 -5.07 -3.82 -8.67
CA ALA A 203 -5.63 -5.16 -8.49
C ALA A 203 -7.16 -5.17 -8.45
N ASP A 204 -7.77 -6.25 -8.92
CA ASP A 204 -9.14 -6.59 -8.56
C ASP A 204 -9.12 -7.22 -7.17
N ALA A 205 -9.88 -6.65 -6.24
CA ALA A 205 -9.84 -7.03 -4.83
C ALA A 205 -11.22 -7.47 -4.32
N THR A 206 -11.22 -8.50 -3.48
CA THR A 206 -12.38 -8.89 -2.66
C THR A 206 -11.99 -8.87 -1.19
N VAL A 207 -12.82 -8.24 -0.38
CA VAL A 207 -12.60 -8.04 1.06
C VAL A 207 -13.72 -8.71 1.82
N TYR A 208 -13.37 -9.50 2.83
CA TYR A 208 -14.30 -10.05 3.81
C TYR A 208 -13.66 -9.95 5.20
N PHE A 209 -14.32 -9.27 6.14
CA PHE A 209 -13.90 -9.25 7.54
C PHE A 209 -15.08 -9.34 8.49
N ASN A 210 -14.80 -9.93 9.65
CA ASN A 210 -15.64 -9.90 10.83
C ASN A 210 -14.91 -9.16 11.94
N TRP A 211 -15.45 -8.01 12.33
CA TRP A 211 -14.97 -7.16 13.41
C TRP A 211 -15.89 -7.32 14.62
N SER A 212 -15.57 -8.25 15.51
CA SER A 212 -16.34 -8.53 16.74
C SER A 212 -17.85 -8.70 16.50
N GLY A 213 -18.21 -9.44 15.44
CA GLY A 213 -19.58 -9.69 15.01
C GLY A 213 -20.09 -8.76 13.91
N THR A 214 -19.39 -7.66 13.61
CA THR A 214 -19.71 -6.78 12.48
C THR A 214 -19.07 -7.33 11.21
N VAL A 215 -19.88 -7.91 10.33
CA VAL A 215 -19.41 -8.42 9.04
C VAL A 215 -19.36 -7.29 8.02
N VAL A 216 -18.25 -7.20 7.31
CA VAL A 216 -18.06 -6.32 6.15
C VAL A 216 -17.61 -7.17 4.96
N GLU A 217 -18.18 -6.89 3.80
CA GLU A 217 -17.85 -7.56 2.56
C GLU A 217 -17.99 -6.56 1.41
N PHE A 218 -16.95 -6.38 0.62
CA PHE A 218 -17.01 -5.55 -0.58
C PHE A 218 -15.97 -5.96 -1.62
N SER A 219 -16.15 -5.47 -2.85
CA SER A 219 -15.16 -5.54 -3.91
C SER A 219 -14.63 -4.15 -4.23
N GLY A 220 -13.39 -4.09 -4.67
CA GLY A 220 -12.69 -2.83 -4.82
C GLY A 220 -11.45 -2.90 -5.70
N THR A 221 -10.77 -1.78 -5.73
CA THR A 221 -9.45 -1.62 -6.35
C THR A 221 -8.41 -1.80 -5.26
N GLY A 222 -7.48 -2.73 -5.44
CA GLY A 222 -6.42 -3.01 -4.47
C GLY A 222 -5.04 -2.59 -4.93
N TYR A 223 -4.15 -2.40 -3.96
CA TYR A 223 -2.76 -1.99 -4.17
C TYR A 223 -1.83 -2.69 -3.18
N HIS A 224 -0.58 -2.91 -3.59
CA HIS A 224 0.47 -3.43 -2.72
C HIS A 224 1.85 -2.85 -3.09
N ASP A 225 2.57 -2.34 -2.09
CA ASP A 225 3.98 -2.02 -2.22
C ASP A 225 4.83 -2.50 -1.04
N LYS A 226 6.13 -2.50 -1.30
CA LYS A 226 7.18 -2.79 -0.33
C LYS A 226 8.01 -1.53 -0.14
N ASN A 227 8.23 -1.18 1.11
CA ASN A 227 9.01 -0.03 1.53
C ASN A 227 10.08 -0.44 2.53
N TRP A 228 11.25 0.19 2.46
CA TRP A 228 12.33 -0.05 3.42
C TRP A 228 13.37 1.06 3.40
N GLY A 229 14.29 1.05 4.36
CA GLY A 229 15.37 2.03 4.38
C GLY A 229 16.37 1.80 5.50
N ASN A 230 17.51 2.46 5.36
CA ASN A 230 18.57 2.54 6.38
C ASN A 230 18.61 3.90 7.08
N VAL A 231 17.58 4.72 6.88
CA VAL A 231 17.38 6.02 7.50
C VAL A 231 15.94 6.12 8.03
N PRO A 232 15.71 6.89 9.10
CA PRO A 232 14.35 7.21 9.52
C PRO A 232 13.58 7.96 8.42
N MET A 233 12.32 7.62 8.17
CA MET A 233 11.52 8.28 7.11
C MET A 233 11.34 9.77 7.39
N GLY A 234 11.16 10.18 8.64
CA GLY A 234 11.08 11.58 9.06
C GLY A 234 12.36 12.39 8.82
N SER A 235 13.52 11.73 8.65
CA SER A 235 14.75 12.43 8.24
C SER A 235 14.87 12.60 6.72
N THR A 236 14.03 11.91 5.95
CA THR A 236 14.02 11.98 4.48
C THR A 236 12.90 12.86 3.99
N PHE A 237 11.66 12.59 4.39
CA PHE A 237 10.46 13.24 3.86
C PHE A 237 10.10 14.48 4.67
N ARG A 238 10.02 15.62 3.99
CA ARG A 238 9.37 16.83 4.49
C ARG A 238 7.87 16.76 4.23
N SER A 239 7.49 16.50 2.99
CA SER A 239 6.08 16.39 2.60
C SER A 239 5.96 15.49 1.38
N TRP A 240 4.85 14.78 1.24
CA TRP A 240 4.57 14.01 0.03
C TRP A 240 3.12 14.15 -0.42
N TYR A 241 2.94 13.82 -1.69
CA TYR A 241 1.68 13.60 -2.36
C TYR A 241 1.79 12.24 -3.02
N TRP A 242 1.17 11.24 -2.42
CA TRP A 242 1.22 9.86 -2.88
C TRP A 242 -0.20 9.35 -3.13
N GLY A 243 -0.35 8.40 -4.03
CA GLY A 243 -1.61 7.70 -4.20
C GLY A 243 -1.65 6.86 -5.45
N HIS A 244 -2.77 6.17 -5.61
CA HIS A 244 -3.10 5.40 -6.79
C HIS A 244 -4.56 5.59 -7.17
N GLY A 245 -4.87 5.33 -8.43
CA GLY A 245 -6.22 5.45 -8.95
C GLY A 245 -6.46 4.58 -10.17
N ARG A 246 -7.71 4.12 -10.29
CA ARG A 246 -8.21 3.38 -11.44
C ARG A 246 -9.40 4.11 -12.03
N ALA A 247 -9.34 4.40 -13.33
CA ALA A 247 -10.45 5.00 -14.08
C ALA A 247 -10.53 4.39 -15.49
N GLY A 248 -11.64 3.73 -15.78
CA GLY A 248 -11.81 2.97 -17.02
C GLY A 248 -10.67 1.96 -17.22
N PRO A 249 -9.94 1.97 -18.36
CA PRO A 249 -8.84 1.05 -18.61
C PRO A 249 -7.52 1.47 -17.98
N TYR A 250 -7.45 2.62 -17.29
CA TYR A 250 -6.22 3.20 -16.78
C TYR A 250 -5.97 2.87 -15.31
N SER A 251 -4.74 2.48 -15.02
CA SER A 251 -4.18 2.31 -13.68
C SER A 251 -3.06 3.33 -13.51
N VAL A 252 -3.09 4.14 -12.45
CA VAL A 252 -2.15 5.23 -12.24
C VAL A 252 -1.62 5.19 -10.81
N VAL A 253 -0.31 5.33 -10.65
CA VAL A 253 0.34 5.54 -9.34
C VAL A 253 1.21 6.79 -9.43
N TRP A 254 1.16 7.60 -8.38
CA TRP A 254 1.95 8.82 -8.28
C TRP A 254 2.65 8.91 -6.94
N PHE A 255 3.88 9.43 -6.99
CA PHE A 255 4.63 9.86 -5.83
C PHE A 255 5.33 11.17 -6.19
N ASP A 256 5.04 12.25 -5.48
CA ASP A 256 5.73 13.53 -5.60
C ASP A 256 6.00 14.06 -4.19
N PHE A 257 7.27 14.16 -3.81
CA PHE A 257 7.63 14.54 -2.45
C PHE A 257 8.82 15.47 -2.39
N LEU A 258 8.84 16.29 -1.34
CA LEU A 258 9.96 17.12 -0.97
C LEU A 258 10.73 16.44 0.15
N ALA A 259 12.04 16.31 -0.05
CA ALA A 259 12.94 15.90 1.00
C ALA A 259 13.23 17.05 1.98
N VAL A 260 13.76 16.72 3.16
CA VAL A 260 14.13 17.71 4.19
C VAL A 260 15.14 18.74 3.66
N ASP A 261 16.03 18.34 2.74
CA ASP A 261 17.00 19.21 2.08
C ASP A 261 16.41 20.13 0.99
N GLY A 262 15.12 19.98 0.67
CA GLY A 262 14.40 20.75 -0.34
C GLY A 262 14.41 20.15 -1.74
N THR A 263 15.06 19.00 -1.95
CA THR A 263 15.02 18.27 -3.23
C THR A 263 13.65 17.67 -3.47
N GLU A 264 13.09 17.87 -4.67
CA GLU A 264 11.83 17.24 -5.09
C GLU A 264 12.13 15.91 -5.81
N TYR A 265 11.59 14.81 -5.29
CA TYR A 265 11.71 13.45 -5.82
C TYR A 265 10.36 12.95 -6.28
N LYS A 266 10.37 12.08 -7.30
CA LYS A 266 9.16 11.69 -8.01
C LYS A 266 9.21 10.24 -8.47
N SER A 267 8.04 9.63 -8.58
CA SER A 267 7.79 8.35 -9.24
C SER A 267 6.41 8.44 -9.91
N SER A 268 6.33 7.96 -11.15
CA SER A 268 5.11 7.96 -11.94
C SER A 268 4.91 6.61 -12.61
N TYR A 269 3.67 6.17 -12.64
CA TYR A 269 3.27 4.95 -13.31
C TYR A 269 1.91 5.14 -14.00
N VAL A 270 1.83 4.67 -15.23
CA VAL A 270 0.58 4.55 -15.98
C VAL A 270 0.57 3.22 -16.69
N ALA A 271 -0.48 2.45 -16.49
CA ALA A 271 -0.84 1.33 -17.34
C ALA A 271 -2.20 1.55 -17.97
N ARG A 272 -2.40 0.92 -19.14
CA ARG A 272 -3.69 0.81 -19.80
C ARG A 272 -3.94 -0.64 -20.19
N ASP A 273 -5.08 -1.18 -19.79
CA ASP A 273 -5.47 -2.57 -20.09
C ASP A 273 -4.37 -3.57 -19.69
N GLY A 274 -3.76 -3.37 -18.52
CA GLY A 274 -2.67 -4.19 -17.98
C GLY A 274 -1.32 -4.07 -18.70
N LYS A 275 -1.13 -3.03 -19.52
CA LYS A 275 0.16 -2.74 -20.18
C LYS A 275 0.72 -1.41 -19.73
N ILE A 276 1.98 -1.40 -19.30
CA ILE A 276 2.67 -0.19 -18.89
C ILE A 276 2.84 0.74 -20.09
N LEU A 277 2.43 1.99 -19.92
CA LEU A 277 2.64 3.08 -20.86
C LEU A 277 3.75 4.02 -20.39
N ASN A 278 3.92 4.18 -19.08
CA ASN A 278 4.96 5.00 -18.48
C ASN A 278 5.31 4.45 -17.08
N ALA A 279 6.60 4.37 -16.76
CA ALA A 279 7.13 4.08 -15.43
C ALA A 279 8.44 4.85 -15.28
N ALA A 280 8.42 6.00 -14.60
CA ALA A 280 9.53 6.95 -14.62
C ALA A 280 9.56 7.88 -13.40
N CYS A 281 10.75 8.33 -13.03
CA CYS A 281 10.95 9.38 -12.02
C CYS A 281 10.93 10.80 -12.60
N GLU A 282 10.31 10.97 -13.77
CA GLU A 282 10.15 12.24 -14.47
C GLU A 282 8.76 12.32 -15.12
N GLY A 283 8.43 13.48 -15.68
CA GLY A 283 7.17 13.66 -16.39
C GLY A 283 5.93 13.67 -15.50
N ILE A 284 6.10 13.84 -14.18
CA ILE A 284 5.00 13.96 -13.21
C ILE A 284 5.10 15.23 -12.36
N LYS A 285 3.94 15.78 -11.99
CA LYS A 285 3.81 16.83 -10.98
C LYS A 285 2.45 16.74 -10.31
N VAL A 286 2.45 16.65 -8.98
CA VAL A 286 1.22 16.52 -8.18
C VAL A 286 1.08 17.74 -7.29
N ARG A 287 -0.03 18.48 -7.42
CA ARG A 287 -0.28 19.67 -6.59
C ARG A 287 -1.70 19.69 -6.05
N PRO A 288 -1.90 20.11 -4.79
CA PRO A 288 -3.23 20.21 -4.23
C PRO A 288 -4.03 21.33 -4.89
N PHE A 289 -5.36 21.22 -4.88
CA PHE A 289 -6.27 22.28 -5.34
C PHE A 289 -7.41 22.52 -4.35
N GLY A 290 -8.11 23.65 -4.53
CA GLY A 290 -9.28 24.02 -3.75
C GLY A 290 -8.93 24.74 -2.44
N ALA A 291 -9.76 24.55 -1.40
CA ALA A 291 -9.42 25.05 -0.07
C ALA A 291 -8.13 24.36 0.42
N ASN A 292 -7.36 24.98 1.31
CA ASN A 292 -6.21 24.36 1.97
C ASN A 292 -5.15 23.78 1.01
N SER A 293 -4.97 24.38 -0.17
CA SER A 293 -4.13 23.85 -1.24
C SER A 293 -2.71 24.46 -1.29
N ILE A 294 -2.14 24.79 -0.12
CA ILE A 294 -0.79 25.37 -0.04
C ILE A 294 0.24 24.27 -0.35
N TYR A 295 1.29 24.63 -1.09
CA TYR A 295 2.41 23.75 -1.42
C TYR A 295 3.75 24.40 -0.98
N PRO A 296 4.59 23.72 -0.18
CA PRO A 296 4.28 22.49 0.57
C PRO A 296 3.20 22.70 1.64
N PRO A 297 2.53 21.64 2.12
CA PRO A 297 1.55 21.77 3.18
C PRO A 297 2.25 21.98 4.52
N THR A 298 1.57 22.62 5.45
CA THR A 298 1.99 22.81 6.85
C THR A 298 1.01 22.15 7.79
N ALA A 299 1.40 21.89 9.04
CA ALA A 299 0.52 21.31 10.08
C ALA A 299 -0.81 22.06 10.27
N THR A 300 -0.90 23.33 9.83
CA THR A 300 -2.11 24.17 9.91
C THR A 300 -2.84 24.35 8.57
N THR A 301 -2.34 23.77 7.48
CA THR A 301 -2.92 23.93 6.15
C THR A 301 -4.32 23.32 6.06
N GLY A 302 -4.55 22.19 6.71
CA GLY A 302 -5.80 21.42 6.61
C GLY A 302 -5.90 20.60 5.33
N SER A 303 -7.05 19.96 5.12
CA SER A 303 -7.26 19.04 3.99
C SER A 303 -7.60 19.76 2.70
N PRO A 304 -6.89 19.49 1.58
CA PRO A 304 -7.21 20.06 0.28
C PRO A 304 -8.50 19.46 -0.32
N SER A 305 -9.02 20.05 -1.39
CA SER A 305 -10.13 19.44 -2.15
C SER A 305 -9.69 18.23 -2.98
N GLY A 306 -8.38 18.03 -3.16
CA GLY A 306 -7.82 16.94 -3.94
C GLY A 306 -6.51 17.35 -4.62
N PHE A 307 -6.05 16.53 -5.57
CA PHE A 307 -4.81 16.74 -6.31
C PHE A 307 -5.06 16.88 -7.82
N ASN A 308 -4.38 17.85 -8.43
CA ASN A 308 -4.12 17.88 -9.86
C ASN A 308 -2.83 17.11 -10.12
N ILE A 309 -2.88 16.15 -11.03
CA ILE A 309 -1.75 15.28 -11.37
C ILE A 309 -1.45 15.51 -12.84
N GLU A 310 -0.34 16.17 -13.14
CA GLU A 310 0.22 16.25 -14.48
C GLU A 310 1.11 15.03 -14.68
N LEU A 311 0.90 14.24 -15.74
CA LEU A 311 1.64 13.00 -15.98
C LEU A 311 1.79 12.68 -17.48
N LEU A 312 2.71 11.78 -17.82
CA LEU A 312 2.83 11.23 -19.17
C LEU A 312 1.98 9.97 -19.33
N VAL A 313 1.16 9.93 -20.38
CA VAL A 313 0.45 8.72 -20.84
C VAL A 313 1.09 8.31 -22.17
N GLY A 314 2.00 7.34 -22.09
CA GLY A 314 2.91 7.04 -23.21
C GLY A 314 3.86 8.21 -23.44
N HIS A 315 3.66 8.95 -24.52
CA HIS A 315 4.47 10.13 -24.86
C HIS A 315 3.70 11.46 -24.77
N GLU A 316 2.41 11.41 -24.39
CA GLU A 316 1.55 12.59 -24.34
C GLU A 316 1.38 13.08 -22.91
N SER A 317 1.56 14.38 -22.70
CA SER A 317 1.26 15.02 -21.41
C SER A 317 -0.25 15.09 -21.22
N THR A 318 -0.70 14.60 -20.07
CA THR A 318 -2.11 14.51 -19.68
C THR A 318 -2.28 15.06 -18.26
N GLN A 319 -3.49 15.50 -17.95
CA GLN A 319 -3.90 15.85 -16.61
C GLN A 319 -4.89 14.80 -16.08
N ALA A 320 -4.60 14.26 -14.91
CA ALA A 320 -5.53 13.52 -14.09
C ALA A 320 -5.91 14.34 -12.86
N LYS A 321 -7.00 13.97 -12.22
CA LYS A 321 -7.52 14.66 -11.04
C LYS A 321 -8.05 13.66 -10.03
N ALA A 322 -7.55 13.72 -8.80
CA ALA A 322 -8.09 13.01 -7.66
C ALA A 322 -8.87 14.03 -6.80
N THR A 323 -10.15 13.80 -6.52
CA THR A 323 -10.99 14.70 -5.72
C THR A 323 -11.45 14.01 -4.45
N VAL A 324 -11.29 14.66 -3.30
CA VAL A 324 -11.69 14.10 -2.00
C VAL A 324 -13.21 13.88 -1.97
N THR A 325 -13.62 12.64 -1.67
CA THR A 325 -15.01 12.30 -1.33
C THR A 325 -15.17 12.04 0.16
N HIS A 326 -14.20 11.34 0.76
CA HIS A 326 -14.18 11.01 2.18
C HIS A 326 -12.77 11.20 2.74
N GLU A 327 -12.67 11.79 3.92
CA GLU A 327 -11.43 11.88 4.69
C GLU A 327 -11.41 10.76 5.71
N PHE A 328 -10.32 9.99 5.70
CA PHE A 328 -10.22 8.78 6.50
C PHE A 328 -9.22 8.95 7.65
N LEU A 329 -7.94 9.03 7.29
CA LEU A 329 -6.88 9.18 8.27
C LEU A 329 -6.56 10.65 8.32
N ASN A 330 -6.71 11.25 9.49
CA ASN A 330 -6.20 12.58 9.74
C ASN A 330 -5.43 12.53 11.04
N VAL A 331 -4.13 12.29 10.92
CA VAL A 331 -3.19 12.46 12.02
C VAL A 331 -2.69 13.89 11.93
N PRO A 332 -3.19 14.82 12.76
CA PRO A 332 -2.85 16.23 12.62
C PRO A 332 -1.34 16.44 12.74
N GLY A 333 -0.75 17.14 11.76
CA GLY A 333 0.70 17.38 11.71
C GLY A 333 1.54 16.17 11.32
N ALA A 334 0.94 15.10 10.77
CA ALA A 334 1.68 13.98 10.20
C ALA A 334 1.10 13.57 8.84
N ILE A 335 0.08 12.73 8.80
CA ILE A 335 -0.44 12.14 7.56
C ILE A 335 -1.94 12.33 7.45
N GLN A 336 -2.38 12.66 6.24
CA GLN A 336 -3.78 12.67 5.85
C GLN A 336 -4.01 11.69 4.71
N ARG A 337 -5.10 10.90 4.75
CA ARG A 337 -5.51 9.98 3.68
C ARG A 337 -6.98 10.19 3.32
N TRP A 338 -7.27 10.08 2.02
CA TRP A 338 -8.61 10.21 1.48
C TRP A 338 -8.96 9.09 0.51
N ILE A 339 -10.27 8.79 0.46
CA ILE A 339 -10.91 8.13 -0.67
C ILE A 339 -11.47 9.22 -1.58
N GLY A 340 -11.20 9.11 -2.88
CA GLY A 340 -11.63 10.08 -3.87
C GLY A 340 -12.22 9.52 -5.15
N SER A 341 -12.89 10.39 -5.89
CA SER A 341 -13.07 10.19 -7.32
C SER A 341 -11.74 10.42 -8.04
N PHE A 342 -11.52 9.66 -9.10
CA PHE A 342 -10.36 9.78 -9.97
C PHE A 342 -10.79 9.98 -11.42
N GLU A 343 -10.21 10.97 -12.09
CA GLU A 343 -10.53 11.33 -13.45
C GLU A 343 -9.27 11.37 -14.32
N ILE A 344 -9.28 10.70 -15.46
CA ILE A 344 -8.22 10.78 -16.48
C ILE A 344 -8.79 10.51 -17.87
N LEU A 345 -8.47 11.37 -18.85
CA LEU A 345 -8.89 11.21 -20.25
C LEU A 345 -10.40 10.97 -20.45
N GLY A 346 -11.23 11.59 -19.60
CA GLY A 346 -12.69 11.46 -19.64
C GLY A 346 -13.25 10.19 -19.01
N PHE A 347 -12.40 9.34 -18.42
CA PHE A 347 -12.84 8.23 -17.58
C PHE A 347 -12.91 8.68 -16.12
N GLU A 348 -13.90 8.15 -15.42
CA GLU A 348 -14.09 8.33 -13.99
C GLU A 348 -13.85 6.99 -13.26
N GLY A 349 -13.41 7.07 -12.02
CA GLY A 349 -13.24 5.93 -11.14
C GLY A 349 -12.84 6.34 -9.74
N THR A 350 -12.00 5.53 -9.10
CA THR A 350 -11.67 5.65 -7.68
C THR A 350 -10.19 5.85 -7.46
N ALA A 351 -9.84 6.55 -6.39
CA ALA A 351 -8.48 6.69 -5.91
C ALA A 351 -8.41 6.62 -4.39
N LEU A 352 -7.27 6.13 -3.91
CA LEU A 352 -6.80 6.31 -2.54
C LEU A 352 -5.53 7.16 -2.62
N PHE A 353 -5.45 8.20 -1.80
CA PHE A 353 -4.30 9.10 -1.83
C PHE A 353 -4.03 9.76 -0.49
N GLU A 354 -2.77 10.12 -0.29
CA GLU A 354 -2.25 10.60 0.97
C GLU A 354 -1.41 11.87 0.80
N GLN A 355 -1.40 12.68 1.86
CA GLN A 355 -0.52 13.82 2.03
C GLN A 355 0.25 13.67 3.34
N LEU A 356 1.58 13.70 3.28
CA LEU A 356 2.40 13.94 4.46
C LEU A 356 2.59 15.44 4.65
N VAL A 357 2.41 15.86 5.88
CA VAL A 357 2.55 17.23 6.35
C VAL A 357 3.67 17.26 7.38
N ASP A 358 4.71 18.06 7.12
CA ASP A 358 5.77 18.27 8.10
C ASP A 358 5.24 19.03 9.34
N SER A 359 5.71 18.65 10.51
CA SER A 359 5.52 19.34 11.78
C SER A 359 6.78 20.05 12.29
N HIS A 360 7.89 20.02 11.54
CA HIS A 360 9.13 20.72 11.87
C HIS A 360 9.02 22.24 11.75
#